data_AF-A0A699Y9L7-F1
#
_entry.id   AF-A0A699Y9L7-F1
#
_cell.length_a   1.000
_cell.length_b   1.000
_cell.length_c   1.000
_cell.angle_alpha   90.00
_cell.angle_beta   90.00
_cell.angle_gamma   90.00
#
_symmetry.space_group_name_H-M   'P 1'
#
loop_
_entity.id
_entity.type
_entity.pdbx_description
1 polymer ?
#
loop_
_entity_poly.entity_id
_entity_poly.type
_entity_poly.pdbx_seq_one_letter_code
_entity_poly.pdbx_strand_id
1 'polypeptide(L)'
;VVPSDCRAMVGQVAGGGRTEKPMLKAGRSYHKYKAKRNSWPKVRGVAMNPVEHPHGGGNHQHIGHASTVSRYAPPGQKASHCCCCYIVGRAVAEVQHGVSWACSGVCHSQAGCGVLEGAGCDILRSVNS
;
A
#
# COMPACT_ATOMS: atom_id res chain seq x y z
N VAL A 1 18.25 -13.82 1.76
CA VAL A 1 19.21 -14.69 2.50
C VAL A 1 19.94 -13.80 3.50
N VAL A 2 20.05 -14.24 4.75
CA VAL A 2 20.70 -13.49 5.85
C VAL A 2 21.94 -14.28 6.26
N PRO A 3 23.10 -13.64 6.55
CA PRO A 3 24.31 -14.34 6.98
C PRO A 3 24.12 -15.07 8.33
N SER A 4 24.83 -16.18 8.52
CA SER A 4 24.67 -17.09 9.67
C SER A 4 25.08 -16.49 11.01
N ASP A 5 25.89 -15.44 11.01
CA ASP A 5 26.34 -14.74 12.23
C ASP A 5 25.28 -13.80 12.82
N CYS A 6 24.11 -13.68 12.17
CA CYS A 6 23.02 -12.86 12.68
C CYS A 6 22.36 -13.49 13.91
N ARG A 7 22.17 -12.68 14.96
CA ARG A 7 21.48 -13.09 16.19
C ARG A 7 19.97 -13.05 15.98
N ALA A 8 19.28 -14.11 16.41
CA ALA A 8 17.82 -14.20 16.43
C ALA A 8 17.33 -14.72 17.78
N MET A 9 16.10 -14.35 18.16
CA MET A 9 15.44 -14.86 19.36
C MET A 9 14.35 -15.85 18.96
N VAL A 10 14.30 -17.00 19.64
CA VAL A 10 13.25 -18.00 19.42
C VAL A 10 12.01 -17.60 20.22
N GLY A 11 10.89 -17.39 19.53
CA GLY A 11 9.60 -17.06 20.15
C GLY A 11 8.79 -16.02 19.38
N GLN A 12 7.58 -15.73 19.88
CA GLN A 12 6.72 -14.68 19.34
C GLN A 12 6.94 -13.36 20.11
N VAL A 13 6.74 -12.23 19.45
CA VAL A 13 6.82 -10.91 20.10
C VAL A 13 5.69 -10.75 21.11
N ALA A 14 6.02 -10.37 22.34
CA ALA A 14 5.02 -10.13 23.39
C ALA A 14 4.08 -8.96 23.04
N GLY A 15 2.85 -8.98 23.57
CA GLY A 15 1.87 -7.92 23.35
C GLY A 15 1.05 -8.04 22.05
N GLY A 16 0.97 -9.26 21.49
CA GLY A 16 0.04 -9.59 20.41
C GLY A 16 -1.42 -9.28 20.77
N GLY A 17 -2.26 -9.01 19.77
CA GLY A 17 -3.69 -8.76 19.96
C GLY A 17 -4.09 -7.33 20.36
N ARG A 18 -3.15 -6.41 20.58
CA ARG A 18 -3.46 -4.99 20.88
C ARG A 18 -4.26 -4.29 19.76
N THR A 19 -4.15 -4.76 18.52
CA THR A 19 -4.81 -4.18 17.34
C THR A 19 -6.25 -4.66 17.15
N GLU A 20 -6.62 -5.81 17.70
CA GLU A 20 -7.97 -6.40 17.54
C GLU A 20 -9.07 -5.53 18.14
N LYS A 21 -8.75 -4.80 19.22
CA LYS A 21 -9.71 -3.91 19.85
C LYS A 21 -9.90 -2.65 19.02
N PRO A 22 -11.13 -2.33 18.56
CA PRO A 22 -11.37 -1.13 17.78
C PRO A 22 -11.17 0.13 18.65
N MET A 23 -10.58 1.15 18.04
CA MET A 23 -10.37 2.46 18.66
C MET A 23 -11.67 3.27 18.56
N LEU A 24 -12.46 3.27 19.63
CA LEU A 24 -13.79 3.91 19.64
C LEU A 24 -13.76 5.44 19.66
N LYS A 25 -12.91 6.05 20.52
CA LYS A 25 -12.88 7.50 20.74
C LYS A 25 -11.64 8.14 20.11
N ALA A 26 -11.82 9.31 19.49
CA ALA A 26 -10.73 10.11 18.94
C ALA A 26 -9.66 10.49 19.97
N GLY A 27 -10.04 10.77 21.23
CA GLY A 27 -9.10 11.08 22.31
C GLY A 27 -8.11 9.95 22.63
N ARG A 28 -8.53 8.68 22.49
CA ARG A 28 -7.60 7.54 22.66
C ARG A 28 -6.57 7.50 21.52
N SER A 29 -6.97 7.86 20.31
CA SER A 29 -6.04 8.00 19.17
C SER A 29 -5.08 9.16 19.38
N TYR A 30 -5.55 10.30 19.88
CA TYR A 30 -4.69 11.45 20.22
C TYR A 30 -3.56 11.05 21.16
N HIS A 31 -3.86 10.40 22.30
CA HIS A 31 -2.83 9.97 23.24
C HIS A 31 -1.88 8.90 22.66
N LYS A 32 -2.38 8.02 21.79
CA LYS A 32 -1.55 7.02 21.08
C LYS A 32 -0.53 7.67 20.16
N TYR A 33 -0.90 8.74 19.45
CA TYR A 33 -0.02 9.44 18.52
C TYR A 33 0.84 10.52 19.20
N LYS A 34 0.38 11.10 20.33
CA LYS A 34 1.13 12.07 21.14
C LYS A 34 2.49 11.52 21.61
N ALA A 35 2.55 10.24 21.98
CA ALA A 35 3.79 9.59 22.44
C ALA A 35 4.76 9.22 21.29
N LYS A 36 4.34 9.38 20.03
CA LYS A 36 5.14 9.06 18.84
C LYS A 36 5.50 10.36 18.12
N ARG A 37 5.17 10.44 16.83
CA ARG A 37 5.30 11.63 16.00
C ARG A 37 3.94 12.32 15.87
N ASN A 38 3.95 13.65 15.69
CA ASN A 38 2.77 14.42 15.33
C ASN A 38 2.27 14.02 13.92
N SER A 39 1.45 12.98 13.85
CA SER A 39 0.89 12.41 12.62
C SER A 39 -0.64 12.33 12.66
N TRP A 40 -1.26 12.98 13.64
CA TRP A 40 -2.69 12.98 13.89
C TRP A 40 -3.11 14.37 14.37
N PRO A 41 -4.18 14.98 13.84
CA PRO A 41 -5.16 14.46 12.86
C PRO A 41 -4.62 14.42 11.42
N LYS A 42 -5.15 13.52 10.58
CA LYS A 42 -4.84 13.46 9.15
C LYS A 42 -6.00 14.03 8.34
N VAL A 43 -5.75 15.10 7.59
CA VAL A 43 -6.73 15.70 6.68
C VAL A 43 -6.65 15.00 5.32
N ARG A 44 -7.80 14.77 4.68
CA ARG A 44 -7.86 14.19 3.33
C ARG A 44 -7.37 15.21 2.31
N GLY A 45 -6.52 14.80 1.37
CA GLY A 45 -5.99 15.69 0.33
C GLY A 45 -7.05 16.34 -0.58
N VAL A 46 -8.24 15.72 -0.72
CA VAL A 46 -9.36 16.29 -1.49
C VAL A 46 -9.97 17.52 -0.80
N ALA A 47 -9.95 17.53 0.53
CA ALA A 47 -10.48 18.64 1.33
C ALA A 47 -9.53 19.85 1.40
N MET A 48 -8.34 19.74 0.77
CA MET A 48 -7.35 20.80 0.75
C MET A 48 -7.54 21.69 -0.47
N ASN A 49 -6.95 22.88 -0.42
CA ASN A 49 -6.88 23.79 -1.56
C ASN A 49 -5.87 23.24 -2.60
N PRO A 50 -6.00 23.61 -3.89
CA PRO A 50 -5.11 23.11 -4.95
C PRO A 50 -3.63 23.50 -4.76
N VAL A 51 -3.35 24.53 -3.94
CA VAL A 51 -1.98 24.96 -3.62
C VAL A 51 -1.27 24.02 -2.64
N GLU A 52 -2.04 23.36 -1.76
CA GLU A 52 -1.51 22.55 -0.66
C GLU A 52 -1.38 21.07 -1.05
N HIS A 53 -2.27 20.59 -1.93
CA HIS A 53 -2.33 19.17 -2.26
C HIS A 53 -2.76 18.95 -3.73
N PRO A 54 -2.13 18.00 -4.46
CA PRO A 54 -2.47 17.70 -5.85
C PRO A 54 -3.93 17.27 -6.08
N HIS A 55 -4.55 16.64 -5.08
CA HIS A 55 -5.98 16.28 -5.11
C HIS A 55 -6.93 17.40 -4.65
N GLY A 56 -6.39 18.56 -4.28
CA GLY A 56 -7.15 19.67 -3.72
C GLY A 56 -7.83 20.52 -4.79
N GLY A 57 -8.92 21.20 -4.39
CA GLY A 57 -9.67 22.11 -5.25
C GLY A 57 -10.88 21.50 -5.96
N GLY A 58 -11.55 22.35 -6.76
CA GLY A 58 -12.80 22.01 -7.44
C GLY A 58 -14.06 22.37 -6.64
N ASN A 59 -15.19 22.50 -7.34
CA ASN A 59 -16.50 22.75 -6.74
C ASN A 59 -17.09 21.47 -6.11
N HIS A 60 -16.76 20.31 -6.67
CA HIS A 60 -17.12 19.01 -6.12
C HIS A 60 -15.86 18.29 -5.61
N GLN A 61 -15.98 17.58 -4.50
CA GLN A 61 -14.88 16.88 -3.84
C GLN A 61 -14.57 15.56 -4.56
N HIS A 62 -13.72 15.62 -5.59
CA HIS A 62 -13.32 14.46 -6.40
C HIS A 62 -11.84 14.54 -6.79
N ILE A 63 -11.24 13.39 -7.10
CA ILE A 63 -9.89 13.31 -7.66
C ILE A 63 -10.04 13.48 -9.18
N GLY A 64 -9.71 14.66 -9.71
CA GLY A 64 -9.88 15.00 -11.14
C GLY A 64 -8.93 14.27 -12.10
N HIS A 65 -7.96 13.51 -11.57
CA HIS A 65 -6.98 12.74 -12.34
C HIS A 65 -6.82 11.33 -11.74
N ALA A 66 -6.12 10.43 -12.45
CA ALA A 66 -5.86 9.10 -11.92
C ALA A 66 -5.17 9.16 -10.55
N SER A 67 -5.64 8.34 -9.60
CA SER A 67 -5.07 8.24 -8.25
C SER A 67 -3.84 7.32 -8.19
N THR A 68 -3.39 6.79 -9.33
CA THR A 68 -2.18 6.00 -9.50
C THR A 68 -1.06 6.87 -10.07
N VAL A 69 0.02 7.04 -9.32
CA VAL A 69 1.19 7.83 -9.74
C VAL A 69 2.40 6.95 -9.97
N SER A 70 3.22 7.30 -10.96
CA SER A 70 4.43 6.53 -11.29
C SER A 70 5.43 6.53 -10.12
N ARG A 71 6.23 5.46 -10.01
CA ARG A 71 7.28 5.34 -8.98
C ARG A 71 8.32 6.47 -9.08
N TYR A 72 8.53 6.99 -10.29
CA TYR A 72 9.54 8.02 -10.58
C TYR A 72 8.99 9.45 -10.52
N ALA A 73 7.71 9.64 -10.17
CA ALA A 73 7.14 10.98 -10.01
C ALA A 73 7.95 11.84 -9.01
N PRO A 74 8.04 13.16 -9.21
CA PRO A 74 8.67 14.07 -8.27
C PRO A 74 7.98 14.03 -6.90
N PRO A 75 8.66 14.39 -5.79
CA PRO A 75 8.13 14.24 -4.43
C PRO A 75 6.81 14.98 -4.19
N GLY A 76 6.55 16.08 -4.91
CA GLY A 76 5.27 16.82 -4.82
C GLY A 76 4.08 16.15 -5.55
N GLN A 77 4.34 15.27 -6.52
CA GLN A 77 3.30 14.55 -7.26
C GLN A 77 2.99 13.17 -6.64
N LYS A 78 3.82 12.68 -5.72
CA LYS A 78 3.65 11.40 -5.03
C LYS A 78 2.67 11.49 -3.85
N ALA A 79 1.46 11.98 -4.11
CA ALA A 79 0.44 12.21 -3.08
C ALA A 79 -0.62 11.08 -2.99
N SER A 80 -0.55 10.11 -3.90
CA SER A 80 -1.58 9.09 -4.10
C SER A 80 -0.98 7.68 -4.13
N HIS A 81 -1.71 6.69 -4.65
CA HIS A 81 -1.21 5.33 -4.74
C HIS A 81 -0.01 5.26 -5.68
N CYS A 82 1.17 5.08 -5.10
CA CYS A 82 2.39 4.85 -5.87
C CYS A 82 2.30 3.49 -6.58
N CYS A 83 2.54 3.48 -7.89
CA CYS A 83 2.52 2.34 -8.83
C CYS A 83 3.51 1.18 -8.50
N CYS A 84 4.09 1.19 -7.31
CA CYS A 84 4.65 0.00 -6.68
C CYS A 84 3.61 -1.14 -6.58
N CYS A 85 2.32 -0.81 -6.44
CA CYS A 85 1.24 -1.78 -6.33
C CYS A 85 0.69 -2.12 -7.72
N TYR A 86 0.98 -3.34 -8.20
CA TYR A 86 0.47 -3.91 -9.46
C TYR A 86 -1.06 -4.17 -9.44
N ILE A 87 -1.72 -3.98 -8.31
CA ILE A 87 -3.17 -4.17 -8.13
C ILE A 87 -3.74 -2.96 -7.40
N VAL A 88 -4.81 -2.38 -7.95
CA VAL A 88 -5.66 -1.38 -7.27
C VAL A 88 -7.04 -2.00 -7.07
N GLY A 89 -7.52 -2.02 -5.84
CA GLY A 89 -8.81 -2.61 -5.47
C GLY A 89 -8.74 -3.42 -4.19
N ARG A 90 -9.90 -3.83 -3.68
CA ARG A 90 -9.97 -4.77 -2.55
C ARG A 90 -9.63 -6.17 -3.07
N ALA A 91 -8.57 -6.78 -2.56
CA ALA A 91 -8.33 -8.21 -2.77
C ALA A 91 -9.44 -9.00 -2.06
N VAL A 92 -10.30 -9.66 -2.84
CA VAL A 92 -11.29 -10.62 -2.32
C VAL A 92 -10.72 -12.00 -2.59
N ALA A 93 -10.31 -12.69 -1.52
CA ALA A 93 -9.96 -14.10 -1.63
C ALA A 93 -11.26 -14.90 -1.60
N GLU A 94 -11.66 -15.45 -2.75
CA GLU A 94 -12.69 -16.46 -2.79
C GLU A 94 -12.02 -17.82 -2.56
N VAL A 95 -12.30 -18.45 -1.42
CA VAL A 95 -11.80 -19.80 -1.12
C VAL A 95 -12.74 -20.80 -1.79
N GLN A 96 -12.53 -21.07 -3.08
CA GLN A 96 -13.15 -22.22 -3.73
C GLN A 96 -12.19 -23.41 -3.70
N HIS A 97 -12.53 -24.39 -2.84
CA HIS A 97 -12.15 -25.80 -2.97
C HIS A 97 -10.73 -26.13 -3.45
N GLY A 98 -9.70 -25.49 -2.88
CA GLY A 98 -8.33 -26.01 -2.92
C GLY A 98 -7.61 -25.99 -4.27
N VAL A 99 -8.11 -25.30 -5.30
CA VAL A 99 -7.40 -25.17 -6.60
C VAL A 99 -7.54 -23.77 -7.22
N SER A 100 -6.37 -23.20 -7.53
CA SER A 100 -6.12 -21.97 -8.31
C SER A 100 -6.52 -20.62 -7.70
N TRP A 101 -5.56 -19.71 -7.65
CA TRP A 101 -5.73 -18.31 -7.27
C TRP A 101 -6.02 -17.49 -8.52
N ALA A 102 -7.29 -17.16 -8.78
CA ALA A 102 -7.64 -16.12 -9.73
C ALA A 102 -7.87 -14.82 -8.94
N CYS A 103 -6.92 -13.87 -9.00
CA CYS A 103 -7.18 -12.52 -8.55
C CYS A 103 -8.05 -11.81 -9.59
N SER A 104 -9.35 -11.68 -9.32
CA SER A 104 -10.29 -10.83 -10.05
C SER A 104 -10.02 -9.35 -9.77
N GLY A 105 -8.84 -8.85 -10.18
CA GLY A 105 -8.48 -7.43 -10.12
C GLY A 105 -8.40 -6.85 -11.53
N VAL A 106 -8.89 -5.62 -11.72
CA VAL A 106 -8.70 -4.89 -12.98
C VAL A 106 -7.22 -4.50 -13.09
N CYS A 107 -6.44 -5.37 -13.74
CA CYS A 107 -5.03 -5.15 -14.03
C CYS A 107 -4.89 -4.01 -15.04
N HIS A 108 -4.58 -2.79 -14.58
CA HIS A 108 -4.17 -1.70 -15.47
C HIS A 108 -2.65 -1.83 -15.74
N SER A 109 -2.25 -2.97 -16.29
CA SER A 109 -0.96 -3.11 -16.96
C SER A 109 -1.18 -2.74 -18.42
N GLN A 110 -0.65 -1.60 -18.86
CA GLN A 110 -0.44 -1.31 -20.28
C GLN A 110 0.70 -2.16 -20.89
N ALA A 111 1.14 -3.23 -20.23
CA ALA A 111 1.86 -4.32 -20.85
C ALA A 111 0.90 -5.51 -21.01
N GLY A 112 0.58 -5.80 -22.27
CA GLY A 112 -0.08 -6.98 -22.83
C GLY A 112 -0.75 -7.97 -21.88
N CYS A 113 -2.06 -8.16 -22.09
CA CYS A 113 -2.80 -9.34 -21.69
C CYS A 113 -2.11 -10.59 -22.29
N GLY A 114 -1.24 -11.21 -21.52
CA GLY A 114 -0.71 -12.55 -21.75
C GLY A 114 -1.15 -13.40 -20.58
N VAL A 115 -1.86 -14.49 -20.87
CA VAL A 115 -2.16 -15.55 -19.92
C VAL A 115 -0.82 -16.04 -19.37
N LEU A 116 -0.49 -15.71 -18.13
CA LEU A 116 0.66 -16.28 -17.43
C LEU A 116 0.25 -17.65 -16.87
N GLU A 117 0.19 -18.65 -17.76
CA GLU A 117 0.49 -20.02 -17.35
C GLU A 117 1.94 -20.05 -16.85
N GLY A 118 2.17 -20.84 -15.79
CA GLY A 118 3.25 -20.62 -14.84
C GLY A 118 4.66 -20.47 -15.42
N ALA A 119 5.38 -19.49 -14.89
CA ALA A 119 6.85 -19.48 -14.83
C ALA A 119 7.25 -18.49 -13.73
N GLY A 120 8.26 -18.86 -12.95
CA GLY A 120 8.76 -18.10 -11.82
C GLY A 120 9.20 -16.68 -12.20
N CYS A 121 9.06 -15.76 -11.24
CA CYS A 121 9.66 -14.44 -11.33
C CYS A 121 11.18 -14.62 -11.14
N ASP A 122 11.88 -14.86 -12.25
CA ASP A 122 13.33 -14.95 -12.34
C ASP A 122 13.98 -13.63 -11.88
N ILE A 123 14.56 -13.67 -10.67
CA ILE A 123 15.50 -12.68 -10.13
C ILE A 123 16.93 -12.94 -10.66
N LEU A 124 17.10 -13.49 -11.86
CA LEU A 124 18.41 -13.74 -12.44
C LEU A 124 18.62 -13.01 -13.77
N ARG A 125 18.98 -11.73 -13.67
CA ARG A 125 19.91 -11.11 -14.63
C ARG A 125 20.93 -10.24 -13.90
N SER A 126 22.15 -10.79 -13.82
CA SER A 126 23.46 -10.11 -13.92
C SER A 126 24.45 -10.49 -12.82
N VAL A 127 25.01 -11.71 -12.91
CA VAL A 127 26.39 -11.99 -12.50
C VAL A 127 27.03 -12.83 -13.60
N ASN A 128 27.71 -12.15 -14.52
CA ASN A 128 28.94 -12.60 -15.19
C ASN A 128 29.44 -11.48 -16.11
N SER A 129 30.27 -10.60 -15.54
CA SER A 129 31.52 -10.05 -16.10
C SER A 129 32.21 -9.25 -15.00
#